data_AF-A0A3N1X205-F1
#
_entry.id   AF-A0A3N1X205-F1
#
_cell.length_a   1.000
_cell.length_b   1.000
_cell.length_c   1.000
_cell.angle_alpha   90.00
_cell.angle_beta   90.00
_cell.angle_gamma   90.00
#
_symmetry.space_group_name_H-M   'P 1'
#
loop_
_entity.id
_entity.type
_entity.pdbx_description
1 polymer ?
#
loop_
_entity_poly.entity_id
_entity_poly.type
_entity_poly.pdbx_seq_one_letter_code
_entity_poly.pdbx_strand_id
1 'polypeptide(L)'
;MFKTTQTPQLRAAAGIRHDTGNFCGTWRLLAEHRPLWARPLCAVPVLLALVLGGESAQAQWATVTNGNVNIQGTLDLNSPSGTNTLTGISAGAVTATSTDAINGAQFHSLSTGLSTVNSNVDGISAWLSTTNTGLGTLSTSTSTSLSTVNNSIDGISAWLSTTNSNLSTLSTTASTGLSTTNSNVAGLSTSTSTGLSTVNSRVDNLSTGLASTNTNLSTLSTSTSTSLSTTNSTVAGLSSSTSTGLSTVNSRVDGLSTGLSTTNSTVASLSTSTSTGLSTVNSRVDGLSTGLSTTNSNVASLSTSTSTGLSTVNSSISSLSTGLSSTNSTVSALSTTVSTVYNNNKYFNANGTGTGAAAQATGSGSLAAGAGSVAQGTRSVAVGEGAQATAAQATAIGSRAVASAANSVALGADSVALEEKTVSIGSAGQERRLTNLGEGVNGTDAANVNQLNRVAAGMNQKIHSVERNANAGIAAALAASSLPQPTQAGKSMVMAGAGYYSGESAVAVGVSKISENGNWVVKASTSVNTRSKPTAGAGVGFQW
;
A
#
# COMPACT_ATOMS: atom_id res chain seq x y z
N MET A 1 -35.98 -41.01 39.01
CA MET A 1 -37.46 -41.01 38.92
C MET A 1 -37.81 -41.20 37.44
N PHE A 2 -38.39 -42.36 37.08
CA PHE A 2 -38.90 -42.85 35.75
C PHE A 2 -37.97 -42.76 34.52
N LYS A 3 -37.48 -43.79 33.81
CA LYS A 3 -37.84 -45.19 33.45
C LYS A 3 -38.92 -45.37 32.34
N THR A 4 -38.46 -45.95 31.20
CA THR A 4 -39.13 -46.89 30.25
C THR A 4 -40.23 -46.33 29.32
N THR A 5 -40.49 -46.78 28.06
CA THR A 5 -40.39 -48.12 27.43
C THR A 5 -40.62 -48.08 25.88
N GLN A 6 -39.91 -48.96 25.15
CA GLN A 6 -40.28 -49.86 24.01
C GLN A 6 -41.26 -49.51 22.83
N THR A 7 -40.72 -49.70 21.61
CA THR A 7 -41.09 -50.44 20.35
C THR A 7 -42.30 -51.43 20.32
N PRO A 8 -42.66 -52.17 19.21
CA PRO A 8 -42.25 -52.23 17.76
C PRO A 8 -43.39 -52.52 16.71
N GLN A 9 -43.08 -52.62 15.39
CA GLN A 9 -43.59 -53.64 14.40
C GLN A 9 -42.72 -53.59 13.09
N LEU A 10 -41.83 -54.57 12.79
CA LEU A 10 -41.96 -55.80 11.95
C LEU A 10 -41.69 -55.62 10.43
N ARG A 11 -40.47 -55.97 9.94
CA ARG A 11 -40.02 -57.12 9.08
C ARG A 11 -40.66 -57.17 7.67
N ALA A 12 -39.94 -57.31 6.56
CA ALA A 12 -38.96 -58.35 6.14
C ALA A 12 -38.19 -57.89 4.87
N ALA A 13 -37.21 -58.55 4.24
CA ALA A 13 -36.08 -59.42 4.56
C ALA A 13 -35.43 -59.80 3.19
N ALA A 14 -34.11 -59.64 3.03
CA ALA A 14 -33.17 -60.32 2.11
C ALA A 14 -31.97 -59.36 1.86
N GLY A 15 -30.76 -59.55 2.41
CA GLY A 15 -29.77 -60.58 2.02
C GLY A 15 -29.14 -60.18 0.68
N ILE A 16 -27.83 -59.95 0.49
CA ILE A 16 -26.62 -60.65 0.95
C ILE A 16 -25.39 -59.71 0.78
N ARG A 17 -24.32 -60.06 1.48
CA ARG A 17 -23.04 -59.37 1.73
C ARG A 17 -22.00 -59.40 0.58
N HIS A 18 -21.02 -58.49 0.76
CA HIS A 18 -19.54 -58.66 0.69
C HIS A 18 -18.79 -58.64 -0.66
N ASP A 19 -17.84 -57.69 -0.70
CA ASP A 19 -16.42 -57.79 -1.06
C ASP A 19 -15.90 -57.87 -2.52
N THR A 20 -15.11 -56.83 -2.82
CA THR A 20 -13.76 -56.79 -3.43
C THR A 20 -13.38 -57.71 -4.58
N GLY A 21 -12.84 -57.13 -5.66
CA GLY A 21 -11.89 -57.83 -6.53
C GLY A 21 -11.68 -57.21 -7.92
N ASN A 22 -10.51 -56.58 -8.12
CA ASN A 22 -9.89 -56.31 -9.41
C ASN A 22 -9.95 -57.52 -10.36
N PHE A 23 -10.16 -57.32 -11.67
CA PHE A 23 -9.39 -58.03 -12.69
C PHE A 23 -9.36 -57.30 -14.05
N CYS A 24 -8.15 -57.26 -14.59
CA CYS A 24 -7.75 -56.78 -15.91
C CYS A 24 -8.23 -57.76 -17.00
N GLY A 25 -8.61 -57.25 -18.18
CA GLY A 25 -9.03 -58.07 -19.32
C GLY A 25 -8.96 -57.32 -20.65
N THR A 26 -7.78 -57.38 -21.27
CA THR A 26 -7.52 -57.05 -22.68
C THR A 26 -8.28 -57.98 -23.63
N TRP A 27 -8.88 -57.42 -24.69
CA TRP A 27 -9.19 -58.15 -25.92
C TRP A 27 -8.53 -57.46 -27.12
N ARG A 28 -7.80 -58.28 -27.87
CA ARG A 28 -6.98 -58.01 -29.06
C ARG A 28 -7.64 -58.75 -30.23
N LEU A 29 -7.59 -58.17 -31.44
CA LEU A 29 -7.34 -58.81 -32.76
C LEU A 29 -7.78 -57.81 -33.85
N LEU A 30 -6.83 -57.18 -34.56
CA LEU A 30 -6.15 -57.61 -35.80
C LEU A 30 -7.05 -57.53 -37.06
N ALA A 31 -6.69 -56.62 -37.97
CA ALA A 31 -6.83 -56.84 -39.41
C ALA A 31 -5.86 -55.91 -40.18
N GLU A 32 -4.82 -56.48 -40.78
CA GLU A 32 -4.00 -55.88 -41.83
C GLU A 32 -4.29 -56.58 -43.17
N HIS A 33 -3.98 -55.86 -44.26
CA HIS A 33 -3.77 -56.27 -45.67
C HIS A 33 -4.91 -56.12 -46.71
N ARG A 34 -4.90 -54.93 -47.36
CA ARG A 34 -4.56 -54.67 -48.79
C ARG A 34 -5.52 -55.14 -49.93
N PRO A 35 -5.45 -54.49 -51.13
CA PRO A 35 -6.60 -53.90 -51.84
C PRO A 35 -6.99 -54.60 -53.15
N LEU A 36 -8.23 -54.41 -53.61
CA LEU A 36 -8.68 -54.71 -54.98
C LEU A 36 -9.67 -53.65 -55.50
N TRP A 37 -9.72 -53.57 -56.82
CA TRP A 37 -10.05 -52.39 -57.64
C TRP A 37 -11.54 -52.15 -57.91
N ALA A 38 -11.79 -50.96 -58.50
CA ALA A 38 -12.82 -50.64 -59.50
C ALA A 38 -14.10 -49.89 -59.06
N ARG A 39 -14.04 -48.57 -59.29
CA ARG A 39 -14.95 -47.73 -60.11
C ARG A 39 -16.42 -47.51 -59.67
N PRO A 40 -17.01 -46.37 -60.11
CA PRO A 40 -17.84 -45.48 -59.31
C PRO A 40 -19.32 -45.79 -59.47
N LEU A 41 -20.16 -45.40 -58.50
CA LEU A 41 -21.58 -45.09 -58.71
C LEU A 41 -22.15 -44.37 -57.48
N CYS A 42 -22.83 -43.27 -57.78
CA CYS A 42 -24.03 -42.72 -57.15
C CYS A 42 -24.12 -42.55 -55.63
N ALA A 43 -24.30 -41.28 -55.24
CA ALA A 43 -25.25 -40.79 -54.26
C ALA A 43 -26.01 -41.89 -53.49
N VAL A 44 -25.49 -42.20 -52.31
CA VAL A 44 -26.25 -42.87 -51.26
C VAL A 44 -26.71 -41.77 -50.31
N PRO A 45 -28.01 -41.42 -50.28
CA PRO A 45 -28.53 -40.65 -49.17
C PRO A 45 -28.41 -41.59 -47.97
N VAL A 46 -27.47 -41.32 -47.07
CA VAL A 46 -27.49 -41.96 -45.75
C VAL A 46 -28.67 -41.32 -45.01
N LEU A 47 -29.83 -41.92 -45.25
CA LEU A 47 -31.05 -41.78 -44.49
C LEU A 47 -30.74 -42.27 -43.07
N LEU A 48 -30.27 -41.35 -42.22
CA LEU A 48 -30.20 -41.62 -40.79
C LEU A 48 -31.64 -41.62 -40.28
N ALA A 49 -32.12 -42.83 -39.99
CA ALA A 49 -33.47 -43.11 -39.55
C ALA A 49 -33.83 -42.30 -38.30
N LEU A 50 -34.77 -41.39 -38.46
CA LEU A 50 -35.52 -40.75 -37.39
C LEU A 50 -36.63 -41.74 -36.98
N VAL A 51 -36.43 -42.48 -35.88
CA VAL A 51 -37.53 -43.23 -35.25
C VAL A 51 -38.41 -42.22 -34.52
N LEU A 52 -39.46 -41.76 -35.21
CA LEU A 52 -40.55 -40.98 -34.64
C LEU A 52 -41.55 -41.92 -33.97
N GLY A 53 -41.63 -41.87 -32.64
CA GLY A 53 -42.75 -42.43 -31.88
C GLY A 53 -43.59 -41.29 -31.31
N GLY A 54 -44.83 -41.15 -31.77
CA GLY A 54 -45.82 -40.17 -31.29
C GLY A 54 -46.00 -38.97 -32.23
N GLU A 55 -47.25 -38.58 -32.47
CA GLU A 55 -47.75 -37.87 -33.66
C GLU A 55 -47.19 -36.46 -33.94
N SER A 56 -47.05 -36.15 -35.24
CA SER A 56 -46.70 -34.87 -35.89
C SER A 56 -45.22 -34.69 -36.26
N ALA A 57 -44.88 -35.04 -37.51
CA ALA A 57 -43.57 -34.81 -38.12
C ALA A 57 -43.52 -33.49 -38.89
N GLN A 58 -42.48 -32.68 -38.69
CA GLN A 58 -42.07 -31.58 -39.57
C GLN A 58 -40.63 -31.88 -40.03
N ALA A 59 -40.44 -32.14 -41.33
CA ALA A 59 -39.11 -32.41 -41.88
C ALA A 59 -38.39 -31.06 -42.14
N GLN A 60 -37.44 -30.70 -41.27
CA GLN A 60 -36.56 -29.56 -41.48
C GLN A 60 -35.28 -29.97 -42.21
N TRP A 61 -34.92 -29.18 -43.21
CA TRP A 61 -33.76 -29.37 -44.08
C TRP A 61 -32.51 -28.83 -43.40
N ALA A 62 -31.56 -29.71 -43.08
CA ALA A 62 -30.23 -29.33 -42.64
C ALA A 62 -29.27 -29.34 -43.85
N THR A 63 -28.59 -28.23 -44.11
CA THR A 63 -27.57 -28.13 -45.16
C THR A 63 -26.19 -28.17 -44.52
N VAL A 64 -25.32 -29.10 -44.94
CA VAL A 64 -23.94 -29.18 -44.47
C VAL A 64 -23.01 -28.56 -45.51
N THR A 65 -22.26 -27.53 -45.15
CA THR A 65 -21.32 -26.84 -46.07
C THR A 65 -20.04 -26.49 -45.31
N ASN A 66 -18.88 -26.92 -45.83
CA ASN A 66 -17.55 -26.69 -45.23
C ASN A 66 -17.45 -27.01 -43.73
N GLY A 67 -18.05 -28.12 -43.31
CA GLY A 67 -18.03 -28.57 -41.91
C GLY A 67 -19.04 -27.87 -40.99
N ASN A 68 -19.79 -26.88 -41.48
CA ASN A 68 -20.89 -26.24 -40.74
C ASN A 68 -22.23 -26.88 -41.09
N VAL A 69 -23.04 -27.17 -40.08
CA VAL A 69 -24.42 -27.68 -40.23
C VAL A 69 -25.39 -26.52 -40.04
N ASN A 70 -26.13 -26.13 -41.08
CA ASN A 70 -27.16 -25.09 -41.02
C ASN A 70 -28.54 -25.75 -40.99
N ILE A 71 -29.22 -25.65 -39.84
CA ILE A 71 -30.58 -26.17 -39.63
C ILE A 71 -31.53 -24.98 -39.68
N GLN A 72 -32.50 -25.02 -40.57
CA GLN A 72 -33.47 -23.93 -40.70
C GLN A 72 -34.75 -24.25 -39.95
N GLY A 73 -34.96 -23.52 -38.85
CA GLY A 73 -36.00 -23.73 -37.83
C GLY A 73 -35.43 -24.32 -36.53
N THR A 74 -36.24 -25.07 -35.78
CA THR A 74 -35.87 -25.65 -34.47
C THR A 74 -35.05 -26.93 -34.63
N LEU A 75 -34.00 -27.11 -33.82
CA LEU A 75 -33.30 -28.39 -33.66
C LEU A 75 -33.88 -29.12 -32.45
N ASP A 76 -34.67 -30.18 -32.68
CA ASP A 76 -35.17 -31.05 -31.61
C ASP A 76 -34.15 -32.14 -31.27
N LEU A 77 -33.77 -32.21 -30.00
CA LEU A 77 -32.80 -33.16 -29.46
C LEU A 77 -33.43 -34.00 -28.34
N ASN A 78 -34.73 -34.26 -28.38
CA ASN A 78 -35.36 -35.08 -27.34
C ASN A 78 -35.04 -36.57 -27.54
N SER A 79 -34.28 -37.18 -26.63
CA SER A 79 -34.03 -38.63 -26.58
C SER A 79 -34.80 -39.25 -25.41
N PRO A 80 -35.67 -40.26 -25.63
CA PRO A 80 -36.53 -40.84 -24.58
C PRO A 80 -35.78 -41.47 -23.39
N SER A 81 -34.46 -41.66 -23.47
CA SER A 81 -33.67 -42.37 -22.45
C SER A 81 -32.35 -41.69 -22.05
N GLY A 82 -32.13 -40.40 -22.36
CA GLY A 82 -30.94 -39.70 -21.90
C GLY A 82 -30.87 -38.21 -22.21
N THR A 83 -30.04 -37.48 -21.46
CA THR A 83 -29.73 -36.06 -21.69
C THR A 83 -28.69 -35.89 -22.79
N ASN A 84 -28.98 -35.07 -23.79
CA ASN A 84 -28.00 -34.73 -24.83
C ASN A 84 -27.05 -33.62 -24.36
N THR A 85 -25.74 -33.80 -24.58
CA THR A 85 -24.71 -32.81 -24.23
C THR A 85 -24.20 -32.15 -25.50
N LEU A 86 -24.37 -30.83 -25.62
CA LEU A 86 -23.73 -30.06 -26.68
C LEU A 86 -22.34 -29.63 -26.23
N THR A 87 -21.32 -29.98 -27.00
CA THR A 87 -19.92 -29.64 -26.71
C THR A 87 -19.38 -28.69 -27.80
N GLY A 88 -18.39 -27.85 -27.46
CA GLY A 88 -17.79 -26.90 -28.41
C GLY A 88 -18.54 -25.58 -28.63
N ILE A 89 -19.52 -25.24 -27.79
CA ILE A 89 -20.24 -23.96 -27.86
C ILE A 89 -19.34 -22.80 -27.37
N SER A 90 -19.00 -21.89 -28.28
CA SER A 90 -18.32 -20.61 -27.94
C SER A 90 -19.26 -19.68 -27.16
N ALA A 91 -18.73 -18.69 -26.43
CA ALA A 91 -19.57 -17.78 -25.67
C ALA A 91 -20.51 -17.00 -26.60
N GLY A 92 -21.83 -17.16 -26.43
CA GLY A 92 -22.83 -16.43 -27.21
C GLY A 92 -22.91 -14.94 -26.82
N ALA A 93 -23.41 -14.07 -27.68
CA ALA A 93 -23.60 -12.68 -27.31
C ALA A 93 -24.68 -12.56 -26.21
N VAL A 94 -24.38 -11.86 -25.10
CA VAL A 94 -25.36 -11.55 -24.03
C VAL A 94 -25.95 -10.17 -24.28
N THR A 95 -26.90 -10.10 -25.22
CA THR A 95 -27.61 -8.86 -25.56
C THR A 95 -29.12 -9.14 -25.66
N ALA A 96 -29.95 -8.10 -25.55
CA ALA A 96 -31.41 -8.23 -25.52
C ALA A 96 -32.02 -8.85 -26.79
N THR A 97 -31.28 -8.88 -27.90
CA THR A 97 -31.74 -9.40 -29.21
C THR A 97 -30.98 -10.66 -29.65
N SER A 98 -30.05 -11.17 -28.83
CA SER A 98 -29.24 -12.33 -29.19
C SER A 98 -30.07 -13.61 -29.13
N THR A 99 -29.91 -14.46 -30.14
CA THR A 99 -30.45 -15.83 -30.19
C THR A 99 -29.34 -16.87 -30.03
N ASP A 100 -28.12 -16.44 -29.68
CA ASP A 100 -26.98 -17.33 -29.51
C ASP A 100 -27.16 -18.27 -28.31
N ALA A 101 -26.66 -19.50 -28.42
CA ALA A 101 -26.59 -20.40 -27.28
C ALA A 101 -25.56 -19.89 -26.27
N ILE A 102 -25.98 -19.76 -25.00
CA ILE A 102 -25.05 -19.48 -23.90
C ILE A 102 -24.32 -20.75 -23.50
N ASN A 103 -23.02 -20.67 -23.27
CA ASN A 103 -22.23 -21.81 -22.83
C ASN A 103 -22.16 -21.91 -21.29
N GLY A 104 -21.60 -23.03 -20.80
CA GLY A 104 -21.46 -23.27 -19.36
C GLY A 104 -20.61 -22.21 -18.63
N ALA A 105 -19.64 -21.58 -19.30
CA ALA A 105 -18.82 -20.53 -18.68
C ALA A 105 -19.63 -19.24 -18.44
N GLN A 106 -20.52 -18.86 -19.36
CA GLN A 106 -21.41 -17.70 -19.19
C GLN A 106 -22.44 -17.94 -18.08
N PHE A 107 -23.01 -19.15 -18.01
CA PHE A 107 -23.92 -19.54 -16.93
C PHE A 107 -23.21 -19.63 -15.57
N HIS A 108 -21.97 -20.13 -15.54
CA HIS A 108 -21.16 -20.17 -14.33
C HIS A 108 -20.77 -18.77 -13.83
N SER A 109 -20.45 -17.84 -14.74
CA SER A 109 -20.19 -16.44 -14.38
C SER A 109 -21.44 -15.76 -13.79
N LEU A 110 -22.62 -16.03 -14.36
CA LEU A 110 -23.90 -15.58 -13.80
C LEU A 110 -24.16 -16.22 -12.42
N SER A 111 -23.92 -17.52 -12.27
CA SER A 111 -24.06 -18.25 -11.01
C SER A 111 -23.14 -17.69 -9.92
N THR A 112 -21.90 -17.34 -10.28
CA THR A 112 -20.92 -16.72 -9.36
C THR A 112 -21.35 -15.30 -8.98
N GLY A 113 -21.86 -14.51 -9.95
CA GLY A 113 -22.45 -13.20 -9.70
C GLY A 113 -23.65 -13.28 -8.76
N LEU A 114 -24.54 -14.27 -8.97
CA LEU A 114 -25.70 -14.51 -8.10
C LEU A 114 -25.29 -14.97 -6.70
N SER A 115 -24.24 -15.78 -6.56
CA SER A 115 -23.67 -16.16 -5.26
C SER A 115 -23.06 -14.97 -4.52
N THR A 116 -22.45 -14.04 -5.24
CA THR A 116 -21.97 -12.77 -4.68
C THR A 116 -23.14 -11.91 -4.19
N VAL A 117 -24.23 -11.83 -4.97
CA VAL A 117 -25.47 -11.16 -4.54
C VAL A 117 -26.04 -11.83 -3.29
N ASN A 118 -26.06 -13.16 -3.22
CA ASN A 118 -26.53 -13.88 -2.02
C ASN A 118 -25.67 -13.56 -0.80
N SER A 119 -24.34 -13.54 -0.96
CA SER A 119 -23.40 -13.18 0.11
C SER A 119 -23.61 -11.74 0.59
N ASN A 120 -23.92 -10.81 -0.31
CA ASN A 120 -24.27 -9.44 0.04
C ASN A 120 -25.60 -9.37 0.81
N VAL A 121 -26.61 -10.17 0.42
CA VAL A 121 -27.89 -10.29 1.12
C VAL A 121 -27.71 -10.89 2.52
N ASP A 122 -26.85 -11.89 2.67
CA ASP A 122 -26.49 -12.47 3.97
C ASP A 122 -25.79 -11.43 4.86
N GLY A 123 -24.87 -10.64 4.28
CA GLY A 123 -24.20 -9.54 4.97
C GLY A 123 -25.16 -8.44 5.42
N ILE A 124 -26.11 -8.04 4.56
CA ILE A 124 -27.18 -7.10 4.92
C ILE A 124 -28.05 -7.66 6.04
N SER A 125 -28.39 -8.95 6.00
CA SER A 125 -29.19 -9.62 7.02
C SER A 125 -28.47 -9.66 8.38
N ALA A 126 -27.16 -9.92 8.38
CA ALA A 126 -26.33 -9.86 9.57
C ALA A 126 -26.23 -8.43 10.13
N TRP A 127 -26.10 -7.43 9.25
CA TRP A 127 -26.04 -6.03 9.64
C TRP A 127 -27.38 -5.53 10.22
N LEU A 128 -28.50 -5.94 9.61
CA LEU A 128 -29.85 -5.66 10.10
C LEU A 128 -30.09 -6.33 11.46
N SER A 129 -29.63 -7.57 11.65
CA SER A 129 -29.68 -8.26 12.93
C SER A 129 -28.88 -7.52 14.02
N THR A 130 -27.67 -7.06 13.69
CA THR A 130 -26.81 -6.28 14.61
C THR A 130 -27.44 -4.93 14.95
N THR A 131 -28.10 -4.28 13.99
CA THR A 131 -28.83 -3.03 14.21
C THR A 131 -30.06 -3.26 15.10
N ASN A 132 -30.79 -4.35 14.88
CA ASN A 132 -31.96 -4.71 15.66
C ASN A 132 -31.60 -5.09 17.11
N THR A 133 -30.50 -5.80 17.32
CA THR A 133 -29.98 -6.08 18.68
C THR A 133 -29.48 -4.79 19.35
N GLY A 134 -28.79 -3.92 18.61
CA GLY A 134 -28.41 -2.59 19.08
C GLY A 134 -29.61 -1.75 19.53
N LEU A 135 -30.66 -1.70 18.72
CA LEU A 135 -31.92 -1.01 19.07
C LEU A 135 -32.61 -1.65 20.28
N GLY A 136 -32.59 -2.98 20.39
CA GLY A 136 -33.08 -3.71 21.57
C GLY A 136 -32.30 -3.37 22.84
N THR A 137 -30.97 -3.30 22.78
CA THR A 137 -30.13 -2.89 23.92
C THR A 137 -30.35 -1.44 24.31
N LEU A 138 -30.53 -0.54 23.34
CA LEU A 138 -30.85 0.86 23.59
C LEU A 138 -32.25 1.02 24.23
N SER A 139 -33.25 0.28 23.72
CA SER A 139 -34.60 0.22 24.30
C SER A 139 -34.58 -0.28 25.74
N THR A 140 -33.83 -1.35 26.01
CA THR A 140 -33.67 -1.93 27.35
C THR A 140 -32.94 -0.98 28.30
N SER A 141 -31.89 -0.30 27.82
CA SER A 141 -31.12 0.67 28.62
C SER A 141 -31.94 1.93 28.94
N THR A 142 -32.76 2.37 27.98
CA THR A 142 -33.64 3.54 28.15
C THR A 142 -34.79 3.23 29.11
N SER A 143 -35.39 2.04 29.01
CA SER A 143 -36.48 1.63 29.91
C SER A 143 -36.00 1.40 31.35
N THR A 144 -34.80 0.84 31.55
CA THR A 144 -34.19 0.71 32.89
C THR A 144 -33.77 2.05 33.48
N SER A 145 -33.25 2.98 32.66
CA SER A 145 -32.96 4.34 33.12
C SER A 145 -34.24 5.08 33.53
N LEU A 146 -35.30 4.97 32.72
CA LEU A 146 -36.58 5.61 33.02
C LEU A 146 -37.27 4.99 34.24
N SER A 147 -37.17 3.67 34.45
CA SER A 147 -37.71 3.02 35.65
C SER A 147 -36.95 3.44 36.91
N THR A 148 -35.63 3.63 36.82
CA THR A 148 -34.83 4.16 37.93
C THR A 148 -35.25 5.58 38.31
N VAL A 149 -35.53 6.42 37.31
CA VAL A 149 -36.09 7.77 37.51
C VAL A 149 -37.48 7.68 38.15
N ASN A 150 -38.36 6.78 37.68
CA ASN A 150 -39.70 6.64 38.25
C ASN A 150 -39.66 6.17 39.72
N ASN A 151 -38.82 5.19 40.04
CA ASN A 151 -38.60 4.74 41.42
C ASN A 151 -38.06 5.87 42.31
N SER A 152 -37.21 6.75 41.77
CA SER A 152 -36.71 7.92 42.50
C SER A 152 -37.82 8.94 42.76
N ILE A 153 -38.71 9.16 41.80
CA ILE A 153 -39.89 10.04 41.95
C ILE A 153 -40.88 9.46 42.97
N ASP A 154 -41.12 8.15 42.94
CA ASP A 154 -41.96 7.45 43.92
C ASP A 154 -41.37 7.56 45.33
N GLY A 155 -40.05 7.40 45.46
CA GLY A 155 -39.31 7.60 46.71
C GLY A 155 -39.43 9.02 47.25
N ILE A 156 -39.27 10.03 46.41
CA ILE A 156 -39.47 11.45 46.78
C ILE A 156 -40.91 11.70 47.20
N SER A 157 -41.89 11.12 46.51
CA SER A 157 -43.32 11.26 46.81
C SER A 157 -43.68 10.63 48.17
N ALA A 158 -43.14 9.45 48.46
CA ALA A 158 -43.30 8.80 49.76
C ALA A 158 -42.63 9.61 50.89
N TRP A 159 -41.46 10.19 50.63
CA TRP A 159 -40.75 11.02 51.59
C TRP A 159 -41.50 12.34 51.88
N LEU A 160 -42.05 12.97 50.85
CA LEU A 160 -42.87 14.17 50.98
C LEU A 160 -44.18 13.89 51.74
N SER A 161 -44.83 12.76 51.46
CA SER A 161 -46.02 12.30 52.21
C SER A 161 -45.72 12.05 53.69
N THR A 162 -44.60 11.38 53.98
CA THR A 162 -44.14 11.14 55.35
C THR A 162 -43.85 12.45 56.09
N THR A 163 -43.19 13.40 55.40
CA THR A 163 -42.91 14.73 55.95
C THR A 163 -44.20 15.50 56.25
N ASN A 164 -45.18 15.45 55.34
CA ASN A 164 -46.48 16.10 55.53
C ASN A 164 -47.29 15.47 56.68
N SER A 165 -47.24 14.14 56.81
CA SER A 165 -47.87 13.41 57.92
C SER A 165 -47.22 13.73 59.27
N ASN A 166 -45.89 13.80 59.32
CA ASN A 166 -45.15 14.17 60.52
C ASN A 166 -45.45 15.62 60.94
N LEU A 167 -45.55 16.55 59.97
CA LEU A 167 -45.92 17.95 60.25
C LEU A 167 -47.37 18.08 60.77
N SER A 168 -48.31 17.31 60.21
CA SER A 168 -49.70 17.24 60.68
C SER A 168 -49.80 16.65 62.09
N THR A 169 -49.04 15.58 62.35
CA THR A 169 -48.98 14.92 63.67
C THR A 169 -48.39 15.88 64.70
N LEU A 170 -47.28 16.55 64.37
CA LEU A 170 -46.67 17.54 65.26
C LEU A 170 -47.62 18.70 65.58
N SER A 171 -48.36 19.20 64.58
CA SER A 171 -49.40 20.22 64.77
C SER A 171 -50.50 19.75 65.72
N THR A 172 -50.98 18.51 65.55
CA THR A 172 -52.02 17.90 66.39
C THR A 172 -51.53 17.64 67.82
N THR A 173 -50.31 17.14 67.99
CA THR A 173 -49.70 16.88 69.29
C THR A 173 -49.40 18.18 70.04
N ALA A 174 -48.95 19.24 69.36
CA ALA A 174 -48.75 20.54 69.98
C ALA A 174 -50.08 21.16 70.44
N SER A 175 -51.15 21.06 69.63
CA SER A 175 -52.49 21.58 69.96
C SER A 175 -53.12 20.83 71.15
N THR A 176 -53.04 19.49 71.17
CA THR A 176 -53.57 18.68 72.28
C THR A 176 -52.74 18.85 73.55
N GLY A 177 -51.41 18.88 73.45
CA GLY A 177 -50.52 19.10 74.60
C GLY A 177 -50.75 20.45 75.29
N LEU A 178 -50.98 21.52 74.51
CA LEU A 178 -51.27 22.84 75.07
C LEU A 178 -52.66 22.89 75.73
N SER A 179 -53.66 22.19 75.16
CA SER A 179 -55.01 22.06 75.75
C SER A 179 -55.02 21.22 77.05
N THR A 180 -54.26 20.12 77.09
CA THR A 180 -54.08 19.31 78.31
C THR A 180 -53.37 20.10 79.40
N THR A 181 -52.36 20.91 79.06
CA THR A 181 -51.67 21.79 80.01
C THR A 181 -52.63 22.84 80.59
N ASN A 182 -53.47 23.47 79.75
CA ASN A 182 -54.48 24.43 80.19
C ASN A 182 -55.55 23.78 81.12
N SER A 183 -55.94 22.54 80.84
CA SER A 183 -56.91 21.77 81.65
C SER A 183 -56.32 21.34 82.99
N ASN A 184 -55.05 20.93 83.02
CA ASN A 184 -54.35 20.54 84.25
C ASN A 184 -54.17 21.73 85.21
N VAL A 185 -53.89 22.92 84.69
CA VAL A 185 -53.79 24.15 85.51
C VAL A 185 -55.16 24.52 86.13
N ALA A 186 -56.26 24.39 85.38
CA ALA A 186 -57.61 24.59 85.89
C ALA A 186 -58.02 23.53 86.95
N GLY A 187 -57.65 22.26 86.72
CA GLY A 187 -57.88 21.15 87.65
C GLY A 187 -57.12 21.31 88.96
N LEU A 188 -55.86 21.77 88.91
CA LEU A 188 -55.06 22.04 90.10
C LEU A 188 -55.63 23.20 90.93
N SER A 189 -56.13 24.25 90.26
CA SER A 189 -56.81 25.38 90.92
C SER A 189 -58.10 24.92 91.63
N THR A 190 -58.84 23.99 91.03
CA THR A 190 -60.08 23.43 91.62
C THR A 190 -59.76 22.50 92.79
N SER A 191 -58.76 21.61 92.66
CA SER A 191 -58.32 20.69 93.72
C SER A 191 -57.72 21.40 94.94
N THR A 192 -57.05 22.54 94.74
CA THR A 192 -56.51 23.35 95.85
C THR A 192 -57.62 24.08 96.61
N SER A 193 -58.65 24.57 95.90
CA SER A 193 -59.80 25.24 96.52
C SER A 193 -60.73 24.29 97.31
N THR A 194 -60.85 23.04 96.84
CA THR A 194 -61.64 21.97 97.50
C THR A 194 -60.87 21.28 98.63
N GLY A 195 -59.55 21.17 98.52
CA GLY A 195 -58.69 20.67 99.60
C GLY A 195 -58.73 21.57 100.85
N LEU A 196 -58.73 22.89 100.68
CA LEU A 196 -58.78 23.85 101.78
C LEU A 196 -60.17 23.88 102.47
N SER A 197 -61.26 23.66 101.74
CA SER A 197 -62.61 23.57 102.31
C SER A 197 -62.85 22.26 103.10
N THR A 198 -62.19 21.17 102.70
CA THR A 198 -62.22 19.87 103.39
C THR A 198 -61.42 19.88 104.70
N VAL A 199 -60.36 20.69 104.78
CA VAL A 199 -59.60 20.90 106.03
C VAL A 199 -60.41 21.73 107.02
N ASN A 200 -61.15 22.76 106.56
CA ASN A 200 -62.01 23.59 107.41
C ASN A 200 -63.16 22.78 108.06
N SER A 201 -63.77 21.87 107.29
CA SER A 201 -64.86 20.99 107.74
C SER A 201 -64.41 19.80 108.60
N ARG A 202 -63.13 19.41 108.54
CA ARG A 202 -62.51 18.42 109.44
C ARG A 202 -62.20 18.99 110.84
N VAL A 203 -61.90 20.29 110.93
CA VAL A 203 -61.70 21.01 112.20
C VAL A 203 -63.04 21.19 112.94
N ASP A 204 -64.12 21.46 112.21
CA ASP A 204 -65.48 21.61 112.77
C ASP A 204 -66.09 20.28 113.28
N ASN A 205 -65.82 19.15 112.61
CA ASN A 205 -66.32 17.83 113.03
C ASN A 205 -65.50 17.18 114.18
N LEU A 206 -64.23 17.57 114.34
CA LEU A 206 -63.41 17.16 115.49
C LEU A 206 -63.91 17.84 116.78
N SER A 207 -64.44 19.05 116.67
CA SER A 207 -65.03 19.86 117.75
C SER A 207 -66.33 19.26 118.31
N THR A 208 -67.20 18.72 117.45
CA THR A 208 -68.49 18.12 117.83
C THR A 208 -68.38 16.67 118.31
N GLY A 209 -67.40 15.91 117.81
CA GLY A 209 -67.10 14.53 118.23
C GLY A 209 -66.46 14.43 119.62
N LEU A 210 -65.65 15.42 120.02
CA LEU A 210 -65.02 15.47 121.34
C LEU A 210 -66.05 15.75 122.47
N ALA A 211 -67.10 16.51 122.16
CA ALA A 211 -68.17 16.86 123.10
C ALA A 211 -69.14 15.70 123.40
N SER A 212 -69.42 14.83 122.42
CA SER A 212 -70.31 13.66 122.59
C SER A 212 -69.60 12.41 123.13
N THR A 213 -68.27 12.34 122.95
CA THR A 213 -67.42 11.32 123.57
C THR A 213 -67.31 11.53 125.10
N ASN A 214 -67.40 12.78 125.57
CA ASN A 214 -67.28 13.15 126.98
C ASN A 214 -68.48 12.71 127.87
N THR A 215 -69.69 12.58 127.30
CA THR A 215 -70.92 12.34 128.06
C THR A 215 -71.34 10.86 128.12
N ASN A 216 -71.03 10.05 127.12
CA ASN A 216 -71.35 8.61 127.14
C ASN A 216 -70.20 7.73 127.68
N LEU A 217 -68.97 8.26 127.68
CA LEU A 217 -67.84 7.75 128.47
C LEU A 217 -68.05 7.96 129.98
N SER A 218 -69.07 8.69 130.45
CA SER A 218 -69.32 8.83 131.89
C SER A 218 -70.13 7.68 132.50
N THR A 219 -70.94 6.97 131.72
CA THR A 219 -71.97 6.06 132.25
C THR A 219 -71.76 4.60 131.86
N LEU A 220 -71.12 4.30 130.74
CA LEU A 220 -70.71 2.93 130.39
C LEU A 220 -69.27 2.60 130.87
N SER A 221 -68.51 3.64 131.23
CA SER A 221 -67.19 3.59 131.88
C SER A 221 -67.16 2.90 133.25
N THR A 222 -68.29 2.60 133.90
CA THR A 222 -68.20 2.03 135.24
C THR A 222 -68.20 0.50 135.26
N SER A 223 -68.92 -0.18 134.38
CA SER A 223 -69.24 -1.60 134.65
C SER A 223 -68.99 -2.57 133.50
N THR A 224 -69.00 -2.12 132.25
CA THR A 224 -68.68 -2.99 131.09
C THR A 224 -67.29 -2.69 130.55
N SER A 225 -66.73 -1.53 130.93
CA SER A 225 -65.42 -1.03 130.54
C SER A 225 -64.27 -1.93 130.98
N THR A 226 -64.25 -2.59 132.14
CA THR A 226 -63.08 -3.43 132.52
C THR A 226 -62.99 -4.74 131.71
N SER A 227 -64.09 -5.47 131.58
CA SER A 227 -64.09 -6.76 130.88
C SER A 227 -64.12 -6.63 129.36
N LEU A 228 -64.81 -5.63 128.82
CA LEU A 228 -64.76 -5.33 127.40
C LEU A 228 -63.50 -4.54 127.02
N SER A 229 -62.89 -3.71 127.89
CA SER A 229 -61.59 -3.05 127.60
C SER A 229 -60.49 -4.06 127.37
N THR A 230 -60.41 -5.16 128.12
CA THR A 230 -59.33 -6.12 127.90
C THR A 230 -59.44 -6.79 126.52
N THR A 231 -60.65 -7.21 126.14
CA THR A 231 -60.91 -7.83 124.82
C THR A 231 -60.91 -6.81 123.68
N ASN A 232 -61.49 -5.62 123.87
CA ASN A 232 -61.54 -4.52 122.90
C ASN A 232 -60.21 -3.80 122.74
N SER A 233 -59.33 -3.75 123.76
CA SER A 233 -57.95 -3.25 123.62
C SER A 233 -57.07 -4.24 122.89
N THR A 234 -57.32 -5.55 123.06
CA THR A 234 -56.63 -6.58 122.28
C THR A 234 -57.10 -6.58 120.83
N VAL A 235 -58.41 -6.46 120.57
CA VAL A 235 -58.97 -6.36 119.21
C VAL A 235 -58.63 -5.00 118.56
N ALA A 236 -58.76 -3.86 119.24
CA ALA A 236 -58.38 -2.55 118.71
C ALA A 236 -56.86 -2.38 118.56
N GLY A 237 -56.07 -3.00 119.45
CA GLY A 237 -54.61 -3.08 119.34
C GLY A 237 -54.18 -3.95 118.16
N LEU A 238 -54.86 -5.08 117.94
CA LEU A 238 -54.66 -5.93 116.77
C LEU A 238 -55.15 -5.26 115.49
N SER A 239 -56.29 -4.55 115.49
CA SER A 239 -56.82 -3.80 114.34
C SER A 239 -55.97 -2.57 114.00
N SER A 240 -55.44 -1.85 115.00
CA SER A 240 -54.52 -0.74 114.78
C SER A 240 -53.15 -1.21 114.32
N SER A 241 -52.65 -2.34 114.85
CA SER A 241 -51.39 -2.95 114.40
C SER A 241 -51.53 -3.58 113.01
N THR A 242 -52.69 -4.16 112.70
CA THR A 242 -53.00 -4.70 111.37
C THR A 242 -53.21 -3.57 110.36
N SER A 243 -53.84 -2.44 110.71
CA SER A 243 -54.03 -1.30 109.81
C SER A 243 -52.75 -0.51 109.58
N THR A 244 -51.92 -0.30 110.61
CA THR A 244 -50.58 0.29 110.46
C THR A 244 -49.62 -0.65 109.75
N GLY A 245 -49.68 -1.95 110.04
CA GLY A 245 -48.94 -3.00 109.32
C GLY A 245 -49.33 -3.06 107.85
N LEU A 246 -50.63 -3.07 107.54
CA LEU A 246 -51.15 -3.08 106.17
C LEU A 246 -50.87 -1.77 105.44
N SER A 247 -50.97 -0.61 106.10
CA SER A 247 -50.60 0.68 105.50
C SER A 247 -49.10 0.76 105.21
N THR A 248 -48.25 0.22 106.09
CA THR A 248 -46.80 0.14 105.87
C THR A 248 -46.48 -0.80 104.71
N VAL A 249 -47.19 -1.94 104.62
CA VAL A 249 -47.10 -2.86 103.47
C VAL A 249 -47.57 -2.15 102.20
N ASN A 250 -48.67 -1.40 102.22
CA ASN A 250 -49.16 -0.66 101.06
C ASN A 250 -48.16 0.41 100.60
N SER A 251 -47.60 1.20 101.52
CA SER A 251 -46.56 2.19 101.18
C SER A 251 -45.28 1.53 100.63
N ARG A 252 -44.91 0.34 101.13
CA ARG A 252 -43.78 -0.44 100.57
C ARG A 252 -44.10 -1.01 99.19
N VAL A 253 -45.35 -1.44 98.95
CA VAL A 253 -45.82 -1.90 97.64
C VAL A 253 -45.89 -0.73 96.64
N ASP A 254 -46.36 0.45 97.06
CA ASP A 254 -46.35 1.67 96.26
C ASP A 254 -44.91 2.13 95.93
N GLY A 255 -44.01 2.04 96.92
CA GLY A 255 -42.58 2.29 96.75
C GLY A 255 -41.89 1.28 95.82
N LEU A 256 -42.23 0.00 95.90
CA LEU A 256 -41.74 -1.03 94.98
C LEU A 256 -42.31 -0.84 93.57
N SER A 257 -43.58 -0.44 93.44
CA SER A 257 -44.25 -0.14 92.17
C SER A 257 -43.57 1.03 91.47
N THR A 258 -43.32 2.13 92.18
CA THR A 258 -42.58 3.29 91.65
C THR A 258 -41.13 2.95 91.30
N GLY A 259 -40.43 2.15 92.12
CA GLY A 259 -39.08 1.65 91.84
C GLY A 259 -39.02 0.75 90.60
N LEU A 260 -40.00 -0.14 90.44
CA LEU A 260 -40.11 -1.03 89.28
C LEU A 260 -40.48 -0.25 88.02
N SER A 261 -41.40 0.72 88.08
CA SER A 261 -41.70 1.62 86.96
C SER A 261 -40.48 2.41 86.51
N THR A 262 -39.69 2.94 87.46
CA THR A 262 -38.44 3.66 87.15
C THR A 262 -37.40 2.75 86.48
N THR A 263 -37.26 1.52 86.99
CA THR A 263 -36.39 0.50 86.38
C THR A 263 -36.85 0.17 84.96
N ASN A 264 -38.15 -0.04 84.76
CA ASN A 264 -38.74 -0.34 83.46
C ASN A 264 -38.54 0.82 82.45
N SER A 265 -38.74 2.07 82.87
CA SER A 265 -38.48 3.25 82.05
C SER A 265 -37.00 3.41 81.68
N THR A 266 -36.09 3.08 82.60
CA THR A 266 -34.64 3.13 82.35
C THR A 266 -34.22 2.05 81.34
N VAL A 267 -34.74 0.82 81.50
CA VAL A 267 -34.50 -0.29 80.57
C VAL A 267 -35.08 0.02 79.19
N ALA A 268 -36.29 0.59 79.12
CA ALA A 268 -36.90 1.01 77.86
C ALA A 268 -36.05 2.08 77.16
N SER A 269 -35.59 3.09 77.89
CA SER A 269 -34.75 4.15 77.36
C SER A 269 -33.41 3.61 76.86
N LEU A 270 -32.76 2.72 77.62
CA LEU A 270 -31.51 2.08 77.22
C LEU A 270 -31.69 1.19 75.98
N SER A 271 -32.81 0.47 75.87
CA SER A 271 -33.17 -0.34 74.69
C SER A 271 -33.36 0.52 73.44
N THR A 272 -34.06 1.65 73.56
CA THR A 272 -34.22 2.63 72.47
C THR A 272 -32.89 3.27 72.09
N SER A 273 -32.07 3.70 73.06
CA SER A 273 -30.74 4.28 72.78
C SER A 273 -29.78 3.27 72.15
N THR A 274 -29.82 2.01 72.58
CA THR A 274 -28.98 0.95 72.01
C THR A 274 -29.42 0.59 70.60
N SER A 275 -30.73 0.48 70.32
CA SER A 275 -31.25 0.16 68.98
C SER A 275 -31.00 1.30 67.98
N THR A 276 -31.21 2.56 68.40
CA THR A 276 -30.90 3.74 67.56
C THR A 276 -29.40 3.90 67.32
N GLY A 277 -28.57 3.68 68.35
CA GLY A 277 -27.12 3.65 68.24
C GLY A 277 -26.64 2.58 67.26
N LEU A 278 -27.14 1.35 67.39
CA LEU A 278 -26.80 0.23 66.52
C LEU A 278 -27.27 0.47 65.07
N SER A 279 -28.48 1.01 64.88
CA SER A 279 -29.01 1.35 63.56
C SER A 279 -28.13 2.40 62.86
N THR A 280 -27.69 3.42 63.59
CA THR A 280 -26.76 4.44 63.06
C THR A 280 -25.43 3.83 62.65
N VAL A 281 -24.89 2.90 63.45
CA VAL A 281 -23.67 2.16 63.10
C VAL A 281 -23.89 1.32 61.84
N ASN A 282 -25.04 0.64 61.72
CA ASN A 282 -25.36 -0.16 60.52
C ASN A 282 -25.39 0.73 59.27
N SER A 283 -26.09 1.86 59.31
CA SER A 283 -26.14 2.80 58.19
C SER A 283 -24.77 3.36 57.82
N ARG A 284 -23.88 3.59 58.80
CA ARG A 284 -22.49 4.00 58.52
C ARG A 284 -21.67 2.89 57.87
N VAL A 285 -21.86 1.64 58.29
CA VAL A 285 -21.21 0.46 57.68
C VAL A 285 -21.72 0.24 56.26
N ASP A 286 -23.03 0.39 56.02
CA ASP A 286 -23.63 0.31 54.68
C ASP A 286 -23.10 1.43 53.77
N GLY A 287 -22.99 2.66 54.29
CA GLY A 287 -22.39 3.80 53.60
C GLY A 287 -20.90 3.58 53.27
N LEU A 288 -20.16 2.95 54.19
CA LEU A 288 -18.76 2.60 53.94
C LEU A 288 -18.63 1.48 52.91
N SER A 289 -19.51 0.47 52.95
CA SER A 289 -19.54 -0.64 51.98
C SER A 289 -19.84 -0.15 50.56
N THR A 290 -20.81 0.74 50.42
CA THR A 290 -21.13 1.38 49.14
C THR A 290 -19.97 2.25 48.65
N GLY A 291 -19.39 3.10 49.50
CA GLY A 291 -18.22 3.92 49.15
C GLY A 291 -16.99 3.09 48.76
N LEU A 292 -16.73 1.98 49.46
CA LEU A 292 -15.65 1.06 49.12
C LEU A 292 -15.91 0.35 47.79
N SER A 293 -17.16 -0.06 47.53
CA SER A 293 -17.57 -0.67 46.25
C SER A 293 -17.39 0.30 45.08
N THR A 294 -17.78 1.57 45.24
CA THR A 294 -17.53 2.61 44.23
C THR A 294 -16.04 2.82 43.99
N THR A 295 -15.24 2.86 45.06
CA THR A 295 -13.77 2.98 44.95
C THR A 295 -13.19 1.80 44.19
N ASN A 296 -13.62 0.57 44.50
CA ASN A 296 -13.16 -0.64 43.83
C ASN A 296 -13.53 -0.65 42.34
N SER A 297 -14.75 -0.24 41.99
CA SER A 297 -15.19 -0.09 40.59
C SER A 297 -14.36 0.95 39.84
N ASN A 298 -14.08 2.11 40.44
CA ASN A 298 -13.25 3.15 39.83
C ASN A 298 -11.82 2.67 39.59
N VAL A 299 -11.23 1.94 40.54
CA VAL A 299 -9.91 1.32 40.40
C VAL A 299 -9.90 0.28 39.28
N ALA A 300 -10.93 -0.56 39.19
CA ALA A 300 -11.06 -1.56 38.12
C ALA A 300 -11.20 -0.91 36.73
N SER A 301 -12.02 0.16 36.62
CA SER A 301 -12.15 0.94 35.38
C SER A 301 -10.83 1.59 35.00
N LEU A 302 -10.14 2.24 35.95
CA LEU A 302 -8.84 2.85 35.68
C LEU A 302 -7.78 1.82 35.26
N SER A 303 -7.76 0.65 35.89
CA SER A 303 -6.87 -0.46 35.51
C SER A 303 -7.14 -0.92 34.08
N THR A 304 -8.42 -1.02 33.70
CA THR A 304 -8.83 -1.43 32.35
C THR A 304 -8.50 -0.37 31.31
N SER A 305 -8.75 0.91 31.60
CA SER A 305 -8.39 2.02 30.72
C SER A 305 -6.87 2.16 30.55
N THR A 306 -6.11 1.93 31.62
CA THR A 306 -4.64 1.97 31.57
C THR A 306 -4.08 0.80 30.78
N SER A 307 -4.59 -0.42 30.98
CA SER A 307 -4.11 -1.60 30.24
C SER A 307 -4.44 -1.52 28.75
N THR A 308 -5.63 -1.06 28.40
CA THR A 308 -6.03 -0.83 27.00
C THR A 308 -5.20 0.28 26.36
N GLY A 309 -5.03 1.42 27.04
CA GLY A 309 -4.18 2.51 26.58
C GLY A 309 -2.73 2.08 26.35
N LEU A 310 -2.14 1.33 27.28
CA LEU A 310 -0.79 0.80 27.14
C LEU A 310 -0.67 -0.21 25.99
N SER A 311 -1.68 -1.05 25.78
CA SER A 311 -1.71 -2.01 24.65
C SER A 311 -1.75 -1.30 23.29
N THR A 312 -2.53 -0.22 23.16
CA THR A 312 -2.57 0.61 21.95
C THR A 312 -1.23 1.28 21.66
N VAL A 313 -0.56 1.80 22.70
CA VAL A 313 0.79 2.36 22.57
C VAL A 313 1.79 1.29 22.12
N ASN A 314 1.76 0.10 22.74
CA ASN A 314 2.65 -1.02 22.37
C ASN A 314 2.44 -1.47 20.91
N SER A 315 1.18 -1.51 20.45
CA SER A 315 0.83 -1.81 19.06
C SER A 315 1.38 -0.74 18.11
N SER A 316 1.24 0.54 18.47
CA SER A 316 1.75 1.67 17.67
C SER A 316 3.28 1.65 17.56
N ILE A 317 3.99 1.37 18.66
CA ILE A 317 5.44 1.20 18.67
C ILE A 317 5.86 0.01 17.81
N SER A 318 5.12 -1.10 17.87
CA SER A 318 5.37 -2.28 17.03
C SER A 318 5.22 -1.95 15.54
N SER A 319 4.16 -1.24 15.15
CA SER A 319 3.98 -0.77 13.77
C SER A 319 5.10 0.17 13.34
N LEU A 320 5.51 1.11 14.19
CA LEU A 320 6.63 2.01 13.89
C LEU A 320 7.95 1.25 13.71
N SER A 321 8.20 0.24 14.56
CA SER A 321 9.37 -0.64 14.45
C SER A 321 9.38 -1.39 13.11
N THR A 322 8.23 -1.90 12.67
CA THR A 322 8.13 -2.56 11.35
C THR A 322 8.38 -1.57 10.21
N GLY A 323 7.81 -0.36 10.28
CA GLY A 323 8.04 0.69 9.29
C GLY A 323 9.51 1.11 9.19
N LEU A 324 10.17 1.31 10.33
CA LEU A 324 11.58 1.67 10.38
C LEU A 324 12.47 0.55 9.81
N SER A 325 12.13 -0.72 10.07
CA SER A 325 12.85 -1.87 9.52
C SER A 325 12.73 -1.94 7.99
N SER A 326 11.55 -1.62 7.44
CA SER A 326 11.36 -1.50 5.99
C SER A 326 12.20 -0.36 5.41
N THR A 327 12.18 0.82 6.03
CA THR A 327 13.03 1.95 5.61
C THR A 327 14.51 1.58 5.61
N ASN A 328 15.00 0.93 6.67
CA ASN A 328 16.39 0.49 6.76
C ASN A 328 16.77 -0.50 5.65
N SER A 329 15.85 -1.42 5.31
CA SER A 329 16.04 -2.35 4.20
C SER A 329 16.13 -1.64 2.85
N THR A 330 15.28 -0.64 2.60
CA THR A 330 15.35 0.19 1.39
C THR A 330 16.65 0.99 1.30
N VAL A 331 17.10 1.59 2.41
CA VAL A 331 18.37 2.33 2.46
C VAL A 331 19.55 1.40 2.18
N SER A 332 19.54 0.18 2.72
CA SER A 332 20.56 -0.83 2.46
C SER A 332 20.59 -1.26 0.98
N ALA A 333 19.42 -1.47 0.37
CA ALA A 333 19.31 -1.77 -1.06
C ALA A 333 19.85 -0.62 -1.93
N LEU A 334 19.49 0.63 -1.61
CA LEU A 334 19.99 1.81 -2.29
C LEU A 334 21.52 1.93 -2.18
N SER A 335 22.07 1.71 -0.98
CA SER A 335 23.52 1.70 -0.75
C SER A 335 24.22 0.66 -1.64
N THR A 336 23.63 -0.51 -1.80
CA THR A 336 24.14 -1.57 -2.69
C THR A 336 24.12 -1.12 -4.16
N THR A 337 23.02 -0.49 -4.61
CA THR A 337 22.91 0.05 -5.97
C THR A 337 23.93 1.16 -6.22
N VAL A 338 24.07 2.13 -5.31
CA VAL A 338 25.04 3.22 -5.43
C VAL A 338 26.48 2.68 -5.46
N SER A 339 26.80 1.71 -4.60
CA SER A 339 28.11 1.06 -4.61
C SER A 339 28.40 0.35 -5.94
N THR A 340 27.38 -0.28 -6.54
CA THR A 340 27.51 -0.91 -7.87
C THR A 340 27.77 0.13 -8.96
N VAL A 341 27.07 1.28 -8.92
CA VAL A 341 27.29 2.38 -9.87
C VAL A 341 28.69 2.98 -9.72
N TYR A 342 29.21 3.09 -8.50
CA TYR A 342 30.51 3.69 -8.23
C TYR A 342 31.68 2.73 -8.54
N ASN A 343 31.59 1.47 -8.10
CA ASN A 343 32.72 0.54 -8.15
C ASN A 343 32.67 -0.46 -9.32
N ASN A 344 31.50 -0.72 -9.91
CA ASN A 344 31.28 -1.84 -10.83
C ASN A 344 30.47 -1.44 -12.08
N ASN A 345 30.55 -0.19 -12.53
CA ASN A 345 29.88 0.22 -13.76
C ASN A 345 30.58 -0.35 -14.99
N LYS A 346 29.98 -1.39 -15.58
CA LYS A 346 30.54 -2.14 -16.72
C LYS A 346 30.98 -1.27 -17.91
N TYR A 347 30.29 -0.16 -18.18
CA TYR A 347 30.52 0.66 -19.38
C TYR A 347 31.23 1.99 -19.07
N PHE A 348 31.18 2.47 -17.83
CA PHE A 348 31.81 3.72 -17.40
C PHE A 348 32.61 3.51 -16.11
N ASN A 349 33.80 2.90 -16.24
CA ASN A 349 34.73 2.74 -15.13
C ASN A 349 35.74 3.90 -15.09
N ALA A 350 35.76 4.63 -13.98
CA ALA A 350 36.77 5.65 -13.70
C ALA A 350 37.65 5.19 -12.53
N ASN A 351 38.81 4.60 -12.83
CA ASN A 351 39.78 4.17 -11.82
C ASN A 351 40.70 5.34 -11.43
N GLY A 352 40.17 6.29 -10.66
CA GLY A 352 40.94 7.38 -10.07
C GLY A 352 41.28 7.10 -8.60
N THR A 353 42.43 7.56 -8.12
CA THR A 353 42.86 7.38 -6.72
C THR A 353 42.13 8.29 -5.72
N GLY A 354 41.18 9.11 -6.18
CA GLY A 354 40.56 10.18 -5.38
C GLY A 354 41.49 11.34 -5.04
N THR A 355 42.75 11.29 -5.46
CA THR A 355 43.77 12.33 -5.26
C THR A 355 44.18 12.89 -6.62
N GLY A 356 43.83 14.15 -6.90
CA GLY A 356 44.10 14.80 -8.19
C GLY A 356 43.02 15.85 -8.49
N ALA A 357 43.29 16.74 -9.44
CA ALA A 357 42.29 17.71 -9.88
C ALA A 357 41.08 16.98 -10.49
N ALA A 358 39.86 17.42 -10.17
CA ALA A 358 38.65 16.87 -10.77
C ALA A 358 38.61 17.12 -12.28
N ALA A 359 37.89 16.26 -13.01
CA ALA A 359 37.49 16.58 -14.38
C ALA A 359 36.57 17.80 -14.37
N GLN A 360 36.85 18.80 -15.21
CA GLN A 360 36.16 20.09 -15.25
C GLN A 360 35.45 20.27 -16.60
N ALA A 361 34.16 19.97 -16.64
CA ALA A 361 33.29 20.25 -17.78
C ALA A 361 32.53 21.57 -17.54
N THR A 362 33.21 22.71 -17.69
CA THR A 362 32.65 24.04 -17.39
C THR A 362 31.99 24.72 -18.59
N GLY A 363 32.34 24.30 -19.81
CA GLY A 363 31.69 24.80 -21.02
C GLY A 363 30.26 24.29 -21.16
N SER A 364 29.36 25.10 -21.73
CA SER A 364 27.97 24.69 -21.96
C SER A 364 27.91 23.48 -22.90
N GLY A 365 27.35 22.35 -22.43
CA GLY A 365 27.27 21.10 -23.19
C GLY A 365 28.61 20.40 -23.39
N SER A 366 29.58 20.65 -22.51
CA SER A 366 30.92 20.04 -22.57
C SER A 366 30.99 18.66 -21.89
N LEU A 367 32.05 17.90 -22.21
CA LEU A 367 32.38 16.62 -21.58
C LEU A 367 33.85 16.65 -21.13
N ALA A 368 34.11 16.34 -19.86
CA ALA A 368 35.46 16.14 -19.33
C ALA A 368 35.55 14.76 -18.66
N ALA A 369 36.50 13.92 -19.10
CA ALA A 369 36.70 12.57 -18.59
C ALA A 369 38.19 12.26 -18.40
N GLY A 370 38.63 12.11 -17.15
CA GLY A 370 40.02 11.90 -16.77
C GLY A 370 40.46 12.88 -15.69
N ALA A 371 41.39 12.48 -14.83
CA ALA A 371 41.91 13.35 -13.77
C ALA A 371 42.51 14.63 -14.38
N GLY A 372 42.14 15.80 -13.86
CA GLY A 372 42.59 17.10 -14.35
C GLY A 372 42.20 17.42 -15.80
N SER A 373 41.28 16.67 -16.42
CA SER A 373 40.75 17.02 -17.74
C SER A 373 39.90 18.29 -17.65
N VAL A 374 39.95 19.13 -18.68
CA VAL A 374 39.41 20.49 -18.68
C VAL A 374 38.72 20.74 -20.02
N ALA A 375 37.39 20.79 -20.01
CA ALA A 375 36.54 21.10 -21.15
C ALA A 375 35.81 22.43 -20.88
N GLN A 376 36.44 23.56 -21.24
CA GLN A 376 35.92 24.91 -20.98
C GLN A 376 35.16 25.50 -22.17
N GLY A 377 35.41 25.00 -23.36
CA GLY A 377 34.73 25.48 -24.56
C GLY A 377 33.25 25.08 -24.58
N THR A 378 32.40 25.93 -25.15
CA THR A 378 31.02 25.52 -25.46
C THR A 378 31.02 24.29 -26.37
N ARG A 379 30.33 23.22 -25.96
CA ARG A 379 30.30 21.91 -26.64
C ARG A 379 31.67 21.27 -26.85
N SER A 380 32.65 21.54 -25.97
CA SER A 380 33.98 20.94 -26.04
C SER A 380 34.05 19.56 -25.40
N VAL A 381 35.00 18.74 -25.83
CA VAL A 381 35.24 17.39 -25.28
C VAL A 381 36.70 17.24 -24.87
N ALA A 382 36.98 16.90 -23.62
CA ALA A 382 38.31 16.61 -23.10
C ALA A 382 38.33 15.19 -22.49
N VAL A 383 39.07 14.27 -23.09
CA VAL A 383 39.16 12.87 -22.65
C VAL A 383 40.62 12.47 -22.48
N GLY A 384 41.00 12.08 -21.27
CA GLY A 384 42.37 11.74 -20.89
C GLY A 384 42.83 12.58 -19.69
N GLU A 385 43.79 12.04 -18.93
CA GLU A 385 44.41 12.77 -17.82
C GLU A 385 45.05 14.06 -18.33
N GLY A 386 44.72 15.20 -17.72
CA GLY A 386 45.22 16.52 -18.12
C GLY A 386 44.81 17.00 -19.52
N ALA A 387 43.86 16.35 -20.21
CA ALA A 387 43.38 16.78 -21.52
C ALA A 387 42.67 18.14 -21.43
N GLN A 388 42.92 19.05 -22.38
CA GLN A 388 42.41 20.43 -22.35
C GLN A 388 41.73 20.78 -23.67
N ALA A 389 40.40 20.99 -23.62
CA ALA A 389 39.61 21.50 -24.72
C ALA A 389 39.01 22.86 -24.31
N THR A 390 39.75 23.94 -24.57
CA THR A 390 39.46 25.28 -24.01
C THR A 390 38.66 26.17 -24.96
N ALA A 391 38.59 25.85 -26.25
CA ALA A 391 37.85 26.62 -27.24
C ALA A 391 36.51 25.98 -27.62
N ALA A 392 35.59 26.76 -28.19
CA ALA A 392 34.27 26.28 -28.60
C ALA A 392 34.38 25.15 -29.63
N GLN A 393 33.60 24.07 -29.45
CA GLN A 393 33.62 22.87 -30.28
C GLN A 393 34.98 22.16 -30.36
N ALA A 394 35.94 22.49 -29.48
CA ALA A 394 37.23 21.83 -29.46
C ALA A 394 37.14 20.41 -28.89
N THR A 395 37.92 19.48 -29.42
CA THR A 395 37.98 18.09 -28.98
C THR A 395 39.42 17.70 -28.67
N ALA A 396 39.75 17.41 -27.42
CA ALA A 396 41.05 16.90 -26.99
C ALA A 396 40.90 15.46 -26.49
N ILE A 397 41.54 14.49 -27.16
CA ILE A 397 41.47 13.06 -26.82
C ILE A 397 42.88 12.52 -26.68
N GLY A 398 43.31 12.23 -25.45
CA GLY A 398 44.63 11.74 -25.08
C GLY A 398 45.15 12.42 -23.81
N SER A 399 46.04 11.76 -23.06
CA SER A 399 46.67 12.40 -21.90
C SER A 399 47.41 13.66 -22.33
N ARG A 400 47.12 14.78 -21.66
CA ARG A 400 47.69 16.11 -21.91
C ARG A 400 47.50 16.61 -23.35
N ALA A 401 46.53 16.07 -24.10
CA ALA A 401 46.15 16.62 -25.40
C ALA A 401 45.55 18.03 -25.21
N VAL A 402 45.88 18.97 -26.09
CA VAL A 402 45.45 20.37 -25.99
C VAL A 402 44.79 20.81 -27.29
N ALA A 403 43.50 21.08 -27.26
CA ALA A 403 42.73 21.68 -28.34
C ALA A 403 42.24 23.07 -27.91
N SER A 404 42.95 24.12 -28.31
CA SER A 404 42.71 25.49 -27.85
C SER A 404 42.20 26.43 -28.96
N ALA A 405 41.92 25.91 -30.15
CA ALA A 405 41.30 26.66 -31.23
C ALA A 405 39.87 26.18 -31.52
N ALA A 406 39.02 27.07 -32.04
CA ALA A 406 37.62 26.76 -32.29
C ALA A 406 37.47 25.63 -33.32
N ASN A 407 36.57 24.68 -33.04
CA ASN A 407 36.30 23.52 -33.91
C ASN A 407 37.56 22.71 -34.29
N SER A 408 38.57 22.68 -33.40
CA SER A 408 39.81 21.94 -33.59
C SER A 408 39.78 20.60 -32.84
N VAL A 409 40.58 19.64 -33.29
CA VAL A 409 40.72 18.32 -32.69
C VAL A 409 42.18 18.02 -32.41
N ALA A 410 42.55 17.78 -31.16
CA ALA A 410 43.84 17.21 -30.77
C ALA A 410 43.65 15.72 -30.44
N LEU A 411 44.23 14.85 -31.27
CA LEU A 411 44.04 13.40 -31.19
C LEU A 411 45.36 12.69 -30.85
N GLY A 412 45.40 11.99 -29.73
CA GLY A 412 46.58 11.34 -29.17
C GLY A 412 47.15 12.10 -27.97
N ALA A 413 47.91 11.39 -27.12
CA ALA A 413 48.60 12.01 -25.99
C ALA A 413 49.54 13.13 -26.50
N ASP A 414 49.65 14.23 -25.77
CA ASP A 414 50.55 15.36 -26.14
C ASP A 414 50.26 16.03 -27.50
N SER A 415 49.15 15.70 -28.15
CA SER A 415 48.75 16.36 -29.39
C SER A 415 48.30 17.78 -29.10
N VAL A 416 48.63 18.70 -29.99
CA VAL A 416 48.37 20.14 -29.81
C VAL A 416 47.71 20.68 -31.06
N ALA A 417 46.48 21.20 -30.93
CA ALA A 417 45.70 21.81 -32.00
C ALA A 417 45.46 23.30 -31.67
N LEU A 418 46.21 24.18 -32.33
CA LEU A 418 46.19 25.63 -32.10
C LEU A 418 45.53 26.41 -33.25
N GLU A 419 45.10 25.72 -34.30
CA GLU A 419 44.48 26.31 -35.48
C GLU A 419 43.01 25.89 -35.59
N GLU A 420 42.14 26.81 -35.98
CA GLU A 420 40.71 26.53 -36.10
C GLU A 420 40.43 25.50 -37.20
N LYS A 421 39.41 24.67 -36.99
CA LYS A 421 38.95 23.68 -38.00
C LYS A 421 40.04 22.69 -38.45
N THR A 422 40.99 22.38 -37.56
CA THR A 422 42.06 21.41 -37.84
C THR A 422 41.94 20.15 -37.00
N VAL A 423 42.55 19.07 -37.49
CA VAL A 423 42.79 17.86 -36.71
C VAL A 423 44.31 17.69 -36.58
N SER A 424 44.84 17.89 -35.38
CA SER A 424 46.24 17.64 -35.05
C SER A 424 46.38 16.27 -34.40
N ILE A 425 47.27 15.44 -34.95
CA ILE A 425 47.61 14.10 -34.42
C ILE A 425 48.96 14.08 -33.69
N GLY A 426 49.54 15.23 -33.39
CA GLY A 426 50.84 15.33 -32.73
C GLY A 426 51.14 16.75 -32.25
N SER A 427 52.40 16.98 -31.94
CA SER A 427 52.94 18.32 -31.65
C SER A 427 54.30 18.45 -32.33
N ALA A 428 54.88 19.65 -32.35
CA ALA A 428 56.17 19.88 -33.00
C ALA A 428 57.25 18.95 -32.41
N GLY A 429 57.91 18.17 -33.27
CA GLY A 429 58.91 17.17 -32.87
C GLY A 429 58.32 15.86 -32.32
N GLN A 430 57.00 15.73 -32.27
CA GLN A 430 56.25 14.55 -31.87
C GLN A 430 55.16 14.23 -32.91
N GLU A 431 55.54 14.25 -34.19
CA GLU A 431 54.65 13.94 -35.30
C GLU A 431 54.30 12.44 -35.33
N ARG A 432 53.06 12.13 -35.71
CA ARG A 432 52.59 10.75 -35.86
C ARG A 432 52.38 10.40 -37.32
N ARG A 433 52.68 9.15 -37.65
CA ARG A 433 52.34 8.58 -38.97
C ARG A 433 50.86 8.21 -39.00
N LEU A 434 50.16 8.63 -40.05
CA LEU A 434 48.84 8.12 -40.38
C LEU A 434 48.98 6.87 -41.26
N THR A 435 48.57 5.71 -40.75
CA THR A 435 48.69 4.40 -41.45
C THR A 435 47.32 3.81 -41.75
N ASN A 436 47.27 2.78 -42.61
CA ASN A 436 46.02 2.15 -43.08
C ASN A 436 45.10 3.11 -43.85
N LEU A 437 45.69 4.08 -44.55
CA LEU A 437 44.96 5.03 -45.38
C LEU A 437 44.68 4.41 -46.75
N GLY A 438 43.40 4.21 -47.06
CA GLY A 438 42.93 3.81 -48.39
C GLY A 438 43.30 4.85 -49.47
N GLU A 439 43.11 4.50 -50.74
CA GLU A 439 43.31 5.48 -51.80
C GLU A 439 42.20 6.54 -51.76
N GLY A 440 42.59 7.82 -51.79
CA GLY A 440 41.65 8.92 -51.90
C GLY A 440 40.96 8.93 -53.26
N VAL A 441 39.66 9.18 -53.28
CA VAL A 441 38.83 9.16 -54.50
C VAL A 441 38.30 10.56 -54.83
N ASN A 442 37.85 11.29 -53.82
CA ASN A 442 37.34 12.66 -53.95
C ASN A 442 38.47 13.69 -53.80
N GLY A 443 38.23 14.92 -54.26
CA GLY A 443 39.23 16.01 -54.19
C GLY A 443 39.64 16.44 -52.78
N THR A 444 38.90 16.05 -51.75
CA THR A 444 39.18 16.34 -50.33
C THR A 444 39.67 15.12 -49.55
N ASP A 445 39.85 13.98 -50.21
CA ASP A 445 40.37 12.77 -49.56
C ASP A 445 41.89 12.89 -49.42
N ALA A 446 42.43 12.34 -48.33
CA ALA A 446 43.88 12.25 -48.17
C ALA A 446 44.47 11.25 -49.18
N ALA A 447 45.50 11.66 -49.92
CA ALA A 447 46.21 10.77 -50.83
C ALA A 447 47.20 9.89 -50.06
N ASN A 448 47.22 8.59 -50.36
CA ASN A 448 48.22 7.70 -49.79
C ASN A 448 49.52 7.69 -50.62
N VAL A 449 50.58 7.12 -50.05
CA VAL A 449 51.92 7.11 -50.69
C VAL A 449 51.92 6.32 -52.01
N ASN A 450 51.05 5.32 -52.18
CA ASN A 450 50.96 4.58 -53.43
C ASN A 450 50.42 5.45 -54.57
N GLN A 451 49.41 6.28 -54.31
CA GLN A 451 48.91 7.25 -55.28
C GLN A 451 50.00 8.25 -55.70
N LEU A 452 50.76 8.77 -54.73
CA LEU A 452 51.89 9.65 -55.01
C LEU A 452 52.98 8.96 -55.84
N ASN A 453 53.32 7.72 -55.50
CA ASN A 453 54.29 6.92 -56.25
C ASN A 453 53.84 6.66 -57.70
N ARG A 454 52.54 6.46 -57.96
CA ARG A 454 52.01 6.35 -59.33
C ARG A 454 52.18 7.65 -60.11
N VAL A 455 51.88 8.80 -59.48
CA VAL A 455 52.10 10.11 -60.10
C VAL A 455 53.59 10.32 -60.41
N ALA A 456 54.47 10.01 -59.45
CA ALA A 456 55.92 10.12 -59.63
C ALA A 456 56.45 9.21 -60.75
N ALA A 457 56.00 7.95 -60.80
CA ALA A 457 56.36 7.00 -61.85
C ALA A 457 55.88 7.47 -63.24
N GLY A 458 54.64 7.94 -63.34
CA GLY A 458 54.08 8.47 -64.59
C GLY A 458 54.83 9.71 -65.08
N MET A 459 55.20 10.62 -64.16
CA MET A 459 56.01 11.79 -64.48
C MET A 459 57.41 11.40 -64.96
N ASN A 460 58.05 10.43 -64.29
CA ASN A 460 59.36 9.93 -64.69
C ASN A 460 59.32 9.34 -66.12
N GLN A 461 58.28 8.56 -66.45
CA GLN A 461 58.10 8.03 -67.81
C GLN A 461 57.91 9.15 -68.85
N LYS A 462 57.19 10.22 -68.51
CA LYS A 462 57.01 11.38 -69.38
C LYS A 462 58.33 12.10 -69.63
N ILE A 463 59.16 12.29 -68.59
CA ILE A 463 60.50 12.91 -68.72
C ILE A 463 61.37 12.10 -69.69
N HIS A 464 61.46 10.78 -69.49
CA HIS A 464 62.22 9.91 -70.40
C HIS A 464 61.68 9.95 -71.85
N SER A 465 60.37 10.13 -72.02
CA SER A 465 59.76 10.30 -73.36
C SER A 465 60.17 11.64 -73.99
N VAL A 466 60.16 12.73 -73.22
CA VAL A 466 60.61 14.05 -73.68
C VAL A 466 62.10 14.02 -74.02
N GLU A 467 62.93 13.43 -73.17
CA GLU A 467 64.37 13.27 -73.39
C GLU A 467 64.66 12.51 -74.68
N ARG A 468 64.06 11.33 -74.88
CA ARG A 468 64.21 10.56 -76.12
C ARG A 468 63.72 11.32 -77.35
N ASN A 469 62.60 12.03 -77.26
CA ASN A 469 62.11 12.83 -78.38
C ASN A 469 63.08 13.99 -78.70
N ALA A 470 63.67 14.62 -77.70
CA ALA A 470 64.68 15.66 -77.88
C ALA A 470 65.96 15.09 -78.52
N ASN A 471 66.47 13.97 -77.99
CA ASN A 471 67.65 13.29 -78.53
C ASN A 471 67.43 12.86 -79.99
N ALA A 472 66.26 12.32 -80.32
CA ALA A 472 65.89 11.97 -81.70
C ALA A 472 65.74 13.19 -82.62
N GLY A 473 65.32 14.34 -82.08
CA GLY A 473 65.33 15.62 -82.79
C GLY A 473 66.75 16.10 -83.10
N ILE A 474 67.67 15.99 -82.14
CA ILE A 474 69.10 16.30 -82.34
C ILE A 474 69.70 15.35 -83.38
N ALA A 475 69.42 14.04 -83.30
CA ALA A 475 69.86 13.06 -84.29
C ALA A 475 69.35 13.41 -85.71
N ALA A 476 68.10 13.86 -85.84
CA ALA A 476 67.54 14.32 -87.10
C ALA A 476 68.24 15.58 -87.64
N ALA A 477 68.54 16.55 -86.77
CA ALA A 477 69.32 17.73 -87.13
C ALA A 477 70.74 17.35 -87.58
N LEU A 478 71.41 16.42 -86.89
CA LEU A 478 72.71 15.89 -87.29
C LEU A 478 72.64 15.21 -88.66
N ALA A 479 71.63 14.35 -88.89
CA ALA A 479 71.41 13.68 -90.17
C ALA A 479 71.19 14.66 -91.33
N ALA A 480 70.44 15.75 -91.09
CA ALA A 480 70.20 16.79 -92.09
C ALA A 480 71.45 17.65 -92.34
N SER A 481 72.24 17.92 -91.29
CA SER A 481 73.47 18.71 -91.38
C SER A 481 74.58 17.99 -92.16
N SER A 482 74.63 16.66 -92.12
CA SER A 482 75.60 15.84 -92.84
C SER A 482 75.29 15.66 -94.33
N LEU A 483 74.21 16.26 -94.85
CA LEU A 483 73.84 16.14 -96.27
C LEU A 483 74.79 16.98 -97.15
N PRO A 484 75.55 16.37 -98.08
CA PRO A 484 76.55 17.07 -98.90
C PRO A 484 75.92 17.99 -99.94
N GLN A 485 76.46 19.17 -100.20
CA GLN A 485 75.92 20.11 -101.21
C GLN A 485 76.64 19.97 -102.55
N PRO A 486 75.97 20.13 -103.72
CA PRO A 486 76.67 20.22 -105.00
C PRO A 486 77.62 21.42 -105.01
N THR A 487 78.76 21.29 -105.70
CA THR A 487 79.80 22.33 -105.80
C THR A 487 79.96 22.92 -107.20
N GLN A 488 79.18 22.44 -108.18
CA GLN A 488 79.22 22.90 -109.58
C GLN A 488 77.93 23.60 -109.98
N ALA A 489 78.07 24.69 -110.75
CA ALA A 489 76.95 25.48 -111.26
C ALA A 489 76.01 24.66 -112.15
N GLY A 490 74.70 24.92 -112.05
CA GLY A 490 73.64 24.23 -112.80
C GLY A 490 73.32 22.79 -112.35
N LYS A 491 74.08 22.21 -111.42
CA LYS A 491 73.86 20.82 -110.96
C LYS A 491 72.84 20.74 -109.83
N SER A 492 71.99 19.71 -109.90
CA SER A 492 71.12 19.27 -108.80
C SER A 492 71.73 18.04 -108.11
N MET A 493 71.49 17.89 -106.81
CA MET A 493 71.94 16.73 -106.03
C MET A 493 70.78 16.20 -105.17
N VAL A 494 70.63 14.88 -105.14
CA VAL A 494 69.84 14.16 -104.14
C VAL A 494 70.79 13.64 -103.08
N MET A 495 70.48 13.89 -101.82
CA MET A 495 71.33 13.61 -100.67
C MET A 495 70.61 12.65 -99.72
N ALA A 496 71.39 11.77 -99.08
CA ALA A 496 70.95 10.99 -97.93
C ALA A 496 71.98 11.13 -96.80
N GLY A 497 71.51 11.19 -95.57
CA GLY A 497 72.33 11.42 -94.38
C GLY A 497 71.77 10.65 -93.20
N ALA A 498 72.63 10.31 -92.25
CA ALA A 498 72.23 9.61 -91.04
C ALA A 498 72.84 10.33 -89.83
N GLY A 499 72.11 10.35 -88.73
CA GLY A 499 72.52 10.98 -87.49
C GLY A 499 72.22 10.07 -86.31
N TYR A 500 73.09 10.11 -85.31
CA TYR A 500 72.96 9.35 -84.09
C TYR A 500 73.31 10.25 -82.90
N TYR A 501 72.46 10.26 -81.87
CA TYR A 501 72.71 11.00 -80.65
C TYR A 501 72.07 10.30 -79.45
N SER A 502 72.89 9.95 -78.46
CA SER A 502 72.47 9.41 -77.16
C SER A 502 71.40 8.30 -77.24
N GLY A 503 71.61 7.29 -78.10
CA GLY A 503 70.71 6.13 -78.24
C GLY A 503 69.61 6.28 -79.30
N GLU A 504 69.42 7.46 -79.88
CA GLU A 504 68.43 7.71 -80.93
C GLU A 504 69.10 7.92 -82.29
N SER A 505 68.46 7.47 -83.36
CA SER A 505 68.97 7.57 -84.73
C SER A 505 68.00 8.32 -85.63
N ALA A 506 68.50 8.91 -86.71
CA ALA A 506 67.67 9.54 -87.73
C ALA A 506 68.27 9.39 -89.11
N VAL A 507 67.41 9.42 -90.12
CA VAL A 507 67.77 9.43 -91.53
C VAL A 507 67.16 10.67 -92.17
N ALA A 508 67.97 11.41 -92.92
CA ALA A 508 67.59 12.57 -93.67
C ALA A 508 67.73 12.30 -95.17
N VAL A 509 66.81 12.84 -95.95
CA VAL A 509 66.92 12.94 -97.40
C VAL A 509 66.73 14.39 -97.81
N GLY A 510 67.45 14.84 -98.82
CA GLY A 510 67.34 16.21 -99.28
C GLY A 510 67.64 16.38 -100.75
N VAL A 511 67.30 17.56 -101.25
CA VAL A 511 67.62 18.02 -102.59
C VAL A 511 68.30 19.39 -102.53
N SER A 512 69.29 19.61 -103.38
CA SER A 512 69.96 20.92 -103.49
C SER A 512 70.31 21.22 -104.94
N LYS A 513 70.31 22.50 -105.32
CA LYS A 513 70.65 22.96 -106.66
C LYS A 513 71.44 24.26 -106.59
N ILE A 514 72.49 24.36 -107.41
CA ILE A 514 73.16 25.64 -107.72
C ILE A 514 72.58 26.18 -109.03
N SER A 515 72.27 27.48 -109.08
CA SER A 515 71.84 28.16 -110.31
C SER A 515 72.91 28.05 -111.41
N GLU A 516 72.51 28.22 -112.67
CA GLU A 516 73.42 28.07 -113.82
C GLU A 516 74.57 29.08 -113.82
N ASN A 517 74.32 30.28 -113.29
CA ASN A 517 75.35 31.32 -113.10
C ASN A 517 76.21 31.12 -111.84
N GLY A 518 75.96 30.09 -111.03
CA GLY A 518 76.75 29.80 -109.83
C GLY A 518 76.40 30.64 -108.59
N ASN A 519 75.56 31.67 -108.72
CA ASN A 519 75.39 32.66 -107.65
C ASN A 519 74.36 32.25 -106.58
N TRP A 520 73.37 31.42 -106.91
CA TRP A 520 72.33 31.01 -105.95
C TRP A 520 72.44 29.52 -105.64
N VAL A 521 72.31 29.18 -104.36
CA VAL A 521 72.26 27.80 -103.89
C VAL A 521 71.01 27.59 -103.06
N VAL A 522 70.17 26.63 -103.45
CA VAL A 522 68.98 26.23 -102.68
C VAL A 522 69.17 24.83 -102.14
N LYS A 523 68.71 24.58 -100.92
CA LYS A 523 68.73 23.26 -100.29
C LYS A 523 67.43 23.04 -99.51
N ALA A 524 66.83 21.88 -99.67
CA ALA A 524 65.68 21.43 -98.89
C ALA A 524 65.95 20.01 -98.39
N SER A 525 65.54 19.71 -97.17
CA SER A 525 65.72 18.40 -96.56
C SER A 525 64.55 18.04 -95.66
N THR A 526 64.27 16.76 -95.58
CA THR A 526 63.36 16.16 -94.60
C THR A 526 64.07 15.01 -93.91
N SER A 527 63.71 14.71 -92.68
CA SER A 527 64.26 13.60 -91.94
C SER A 527 63.22 12.94 -91.06
N VAL A 528 63.45 11.67 -90.76
CA VAL A 528 62.66 10.87 -89.82
C VAL A 528 63.62 10.23 -88.82
N ASN A 529 63.20 10.14 -87.57
CA ASN A 529 63.99 9.56 -86.49
C ASN A 529 63.35 8.31 -85.89
N THR A 530 64.07 7.65 -84.98
CA THR A 530 63.65 6.45 -84.24
C THR A 530 62.43 6.66 -83.35
N ARG A 531 61.99 7.91 -83.15
CA ARG A 531 60.72 8.27 -82.48
C ARG A 531 59.58 8.56 -83.46
N SER A 532 59.80 8.29 -84.74
CA SER A 532 58.86 8.52 -85.84
C SER A 532 58.37 9.97 -85.94
N LYS A 533 59.21 10.94 -85.54
CA LYS A 533 58.92 12.36 -85.66
C LYS A 533 59.61 12.91 -86.91
N PRO A 534 58.85 13.30 -87.95
CA PRO A 534 59.45 13.92 -89.12
C PRO A 534 59.88 15.36 -88.81
N THR A 535 60.97 15.80 -89.42
CA THR A 535 61.43 17.21 -89.39
C THR A 535 61.76 17.63 -90.81
N ALA A 536 61.54 18.90 -91.14
CA ALA A 536 61.85 19.44 -92.46
C ALA A 536 62.51 20.82 -92.32
N GLY A 537 63.37 21.15 -93.28
CA GLY A 537 64.05 22.45 -93.35
C GLY A 537 64.45 22.78 -94.78
N ALA A 538 64.51 24.06 -95.10
CA ALA A 538 64.99 24.56 -96.37
C ALA A 538 65.79 25.85 -96.16
N GLY A 539 66.76 26.10 -97.05
CA GLY A 539 67.61 27.28 -97.02
C GLY A 539 68.03 27.71 -98.42
N VAL A 540 68.38 28.99 -98.54
CA VAL A 540 68.91 29.61 -99.76
C VAL A 540 70.15 30.42 -99.41
N GLY A 541 71.18 30.35 -100.24
CA GLY A 541 72.40 31.13 -100.12
C GLY A 541 72.74 31.82 -101.43
N PHE A 542 73.40 32.97 -101.35
CA PHE A 542 73.90 33.72 -102.50
C PHE A 542 75.41 33.92 -102.34
N GLN A 543 76.17 33.69 -103.42
CA GLN A 543 77.61 33.86 -103.49
C GLN A 543 77.97 34.75 -104.69
N TRP A 544 79.00 35.60 -104.55
CA TRP A 544 79.42 36.59 -105.54
C TRP A 544 80.93 36.58 -105.76
#